data_AF-A0AA88TTX3-F1
#
_entry.id   AF-A0AA88TTX3-F1
#
_cell.length_a   1.000
_cell.length_b   1.000
_cell.length_c   1.000
_cell.angle_alpha   90.00
_cell.angle_beta   90.00
_cell.angle_gamma   90.00
#
_symmetry.space_group_name_H-M   'P 1'
#
loop_
_entity.id
_entity.type
_entity.pdbx_description
1 polymer ?
#
loop_
_entity_poly.entity_id
_entity_poly.type
_entity_poly.pdbx_seq_one_letter_code
_entity_poly.pdbx_strand_id
1 'polypeptide(L)'
;MDAFSNYDLLDASTGKKVAEGHKASFCLEDTSCDPGVRRRYACTAHTQGLGPGCYDTYHANIDCQWIDITDVSPGDYILKVTVNPGFQVQESDFSNNIVRCDIRYTGSYVQAHNCRITEY
;
A
#
# COMPACT_ATOMS: atom_id res chain seq x y z
N MET A 1 -11.50 6.59 9.40
CA MET A 1 -10.62 6.40 8.24
C MET A 1 -11.18 5.26 7.45
N ASP A 2 -11.68 5.52 6.23
CA ASP A 2 -12.34 4.50 5.43
C ASP A 2 -11.32 3.57 4.74
N ALA A 3 -10.12 4.07 4.46
CA ALA A 3 -8.95 3.28 4.04
C ALA A 3 -7.64 3.93 4.52
N PHE A 4 -6.70 3.12 5.02
CA PHE A 4 -5.34 3.59 5.35
C PHE A 4 -4.45 3.68 4.11
N SER A 5 -4.67 2.78 3.15
CA SER A 5 -4.00 2.77 1.86
C SER A 5 -4.95 2.35 0.73
N ASN A 6 -4.75 2.98 -0.43
CA ASN A 6 -5.43 2.65 -1.68
C ASN A 6 -4.46 1.93 -2.62
N TYR A 7 -4.93 0.87 -3.27
CA TYR A 7 -4.19 0.10 -4.25
C TYR A 7 -4.90 0.21 -5.59
N ASP A 8 -4.36 1.00 -6.51
CA ASP A 8 -4.93 1.18 -7.84
C ASP A 8 -4.06 0.44 -8.88
N LEU A 9 -4.70 -0.30 -9.78
CA LEU A 9 -4.06 -0.80 -11.00
C LEU A 9 -4.46 0.11 -12.16
N LEU A 10 -3.47 0.72 -12.81
CA LEU A 10 -3.67 1.68 -13.89
C LEU A 10 -3.20 1.07 -15.21
N ASP A 11 -3.96 1.26 -16.29
CA ASP A 11 -3.52 0.94 -17.64
C ASP A 11 -2.30 1.79 -18.01
N ALA A 12 -1.20 1.17 -18.45
CA ALA A 12 0.06 1.88 -18.66
C ALA A 12 -0.01 2.90 -19.81
N SER A 13 -0.90 2.69 -20.79
CA SER A 13 -1.02 3.56 -21.97
C SER A 13 -1.93 4.76 -21.75
N THR A 14 -3.01 4.58 -20.99
CA THR A 14 -4.05 5.59 -20.78
C THR A 14 -3.99 6.22 -19.40
N GLY A 15 -3.31 5.60 -18.44
CA GLY A 15 -3.30 5.99 -17.03
C GLY A 15 -4.63 5.79 -16.31
N LYS A 16 -5.63 5.18 -16.97
CA LYS A 16 -6.95 4.95 -16.38
C LYS A 16 -6.88 3.79 -15.40
N LYS A 17 -7.60 3.94 -14.28
CA LYS A 17 -7.80 2.86 -13.31
C LYS A 17 -8.64 1.75 -13.93
N VAL A 18 -8.12 0.52 -13.88
CA VAL A 18 -8.77 -0.68 -14.42
C VAL A 18 -9.20 -1.67 -13.33
N ALA A 19 -8.56 -1.62 -12.16
CA ALA A 19 -8.94 -2.37 -10.98
C ALA A 19 -8.52 -1.59 -9.73
N GLU A 20 -9.17 -1.89 -8.62
CA GLU A 20 -8.83 -1.32 -7.32
C GLU A 20 -8.91 -2.36 -6.21
N GLY A 21 -8.07 -2.16 -5.22
CA GLY A 21 -8.10 -2.81 -3.93
C GLY A 21 -7.87 -1.75 -2.87
N HIS A 22 -8.16 -2.09 -1.63
CA HIS A 22 -7.96 -1.16 -0.54
C HIS A 22 -7.63 -1.91 0.73
N LYS A 23 -6.78 -1.30 1.54
CA LYS A 23 -6.65 -1.70 2.93
C LYS A 23 -7.64 -0.91 3.77
N ALA A 24 -8.83 -1.49 3.95
CA ALA A 24 -9.70 -1.09 5.06
C ALA A 24 -8.89 -1.28 6.36
N SER A 25 -8.70 -0.19 7.11
CA SER A 25 -7.83 -0.11 8.28
C SER A 25 -8.12 -1.27 9.24
N PHE A 26 -7.14 -2.14 9.50
CA PHE A 26 -7.37 -3.33 10.34
C PHE A 26 -6.60 -3.26 11.66
N CYS A 27 -5.52 -2.48 11.72
CA CYS A 27 -4.86 -2.00 12.92
C CYS A 27 -3.69 -1.09 12.55
N LEU A 28 -3.22 -0.22 13.45
CA LEU A 28 -1.88 0.39 13.39
C LEU A 28 -1.03 -0.10 14.57
N GLU A 29 0.07 -0.80 14.29
CA GLU A 29 1.00 -1.29 15.31
C GLU A 29 2.48 -1.32 14.89
N ASP A 30 3.37 -1.39 15.88
CA ASP A 30 4.81 -1.48 15.67
C ASP A 30 5.23 -2.94 15.40
N THR A 31 5.01 -3.43 14.18
CA THR A 31 5.34 -4.82 13.79
C THR A 31 6.85 -5.11 13.78
N SER A 32 7.66 -4.10 13.42
CA SER A 32 9.11 -4.12 13.44
C SER A 32 9.65 -2.70 13.62
N CYS A 33 10.88 -2.54 14.11
CA CYS A 33 11.50 -1.23 14.27
C CYS A 33 13.01 -1.30 13.99
N ASP A 34 13.60 -0.15 13.75
CA ASP A 34 15.05 0.01 13.62
C ASP A 34 15.79 -0.48 14.88
N PRO A 35 17.06 -0.90 14.75
CA PRO A 35 17.86 -1.33 15.90
C PRO A 35 17.91 -0.26 17.00
N GLY A 36 17.53 -0.65 18.22
CA GLY A 36 17.50 0.25 19.38
C GLY A 36 16.19 0.99 19.61
N VAL A 37 15.23 0.92 18.67
CA VAL A 37 13.89 1.49 18.85
C VAL A 37 12.97 0.48 19.55
N ARG A 38 12.26 0.94 20.58
CA ARG A 38 11.31 0.10 21.34
C ARG A 38 9.90 0.26 20.80
N ARG A 39 9.27 -0.88 20.51
CA ARG A 39 7.83 -0.98 20.17
C ARG A 39 6.96 -0.43 21.29
N ARG A 40 5.93 0.33 20.92
CA ARG A 40 4.98 0.97 21.83
C ARG A 40 3.53 0.61 21.50
N TYR A 41 3.18 0.59 20.23
CA TYR A 41 1.82 0.37 19.77
C TYR A 41 1.59 -1.09 19.40
N ALA A 42 0.45 -1.64 19.82
CA ALA A 42 0.04 -3.00 19.55
C ALA A 42 -1.49 -3.06 19.47
N CYS A 43 -2.02 -3.80 18.51
CA CYS A 43 -3.47 -3.94 18.33
C CYS A 43 -4.15 -4.52 19.57
N THR A 44 -3.42 -5.36 20.31
CA THR A 44 -3.88 -5.99 21.56
C THR A 44 -3.91 -5.03 22.75
N ALA A 45 -3.14 -3.93 22.70
CA ALA A 45 -2.90 -3.05 23.85
C ALA A 45 -3.88 -1.86 23.97
N HIS A 46 -5.03 -1.91 23.28
CA HIS A 46 -6.09 -0.88 23.24
C HIS A 46 -5.65 0.49 22.66
N THR A 47 -4.36 0.71 22.41
CA THR A 47 -3.81 1.92 21.80
C THR A 47 -3.10 1.56 20.50
N GLN A 48 -3.63 2.08 19.39
CA GLN A 48 -3.06 1.91 18.06
C GLN A 48 -2.21 3.13 17.67
N GLY A 49 -1.24 2.90 16.79
CA GLY A 49 -0.36 3.94 16.29
C GLY A 49 0.89 3.34 15.66
N LEU A 50 1.74 4.21 15.14
CA LEU A 50 3.05 3.85 14.60
C LEU A 50 4.11 4.75 15.22
N GLY A 51 5.08 4.14 15.88
CA GLY A 51 6.19 4.83 16.53
C GLY A 51 7.23 5.34 15.52
N PRO A 52 7.92 6.46 15.80
CA PRO A 52 9.05 6.89 14.97
C PRO A 52 10.14 5.80 14.91
N GLY A 53 10.59 5.46 13.71
CA GLY A 53 11.55 4.36 13.48
C GLY A 53 10.94 2.96 13.58
N CYS A 54 9.62 2.85 13.64
CA CYS A 54 8.88 1.60 13.54
C CYS A 54 8.09 1.52 12.22
N TYR A 55 7.75 0.30 11.84
CA TYR A 55 7.04 -0.03 10.62
C TYR A 55 5.85 -0.94 10.94
N ASP A 56 4.74 -0.74 10.22
CA ASP A 56 3.58 -1.61 10.25
C ASP A 56 3.53 -2.46 8.96
N THR A 57 3.90 -3.74 9.08
CA THR A 57 4.09 -4.64 7.94
C THR A 57 2.91 -5.58 7.80
N TYR A 58 2.12 -5.39 6.74
CA TYR A 58 1.07 -6.31 6.35
C TYR A 58 1.58 -7.33 5.34
N HIS A 59 1.65 -8.59 5.75
CA HIS A 59 2.08 -9.68 4.89
C HIS A 59 1.05 -10.02 3.81
N ALA A 60 1.52 -10.52 2.66
CA ALA A 60 0.69 -10.82 1.49
C ALA A 60 -0.36 -11.93 1.71
N ASN A 61 -0.22 -12.73 2.78
CA ASN A 61 -1.17 -13.77 3.16
C ASN A 61 -2.33 -13.26 4.04
N ILE A 62 -2.33 -11.97 4.41
CA ILE A 62 -3.40 -11.35 5.18
C ILE A 62 -4.56 -11.02 4.24
N ASP A 63 -5.79 -11.25 4.69
CA ASP A 63 -6.99 -10.91 3.93
C ASP A 63 -7.03 -9.43 3.52
N CYS A 64 -7.59 -9.19 2.34
CA CYS A 64 -7.70 -7.87 1.70
C CYS A 64 -6.35 -7.22 1.32
N GLN A 65 -5.24 -7.95 1.38
CA GLN A 65 -3.92 -7.47 0.93
C GLN A 65 -3.70 -7.74 -0.58
N TRP A 66 -4.74 -7.54 -1.40
CA TRP A 66 -4.70 -7.79 -2.84
C TRP A 66 -5.59 -6.82 -3.63
N ILE A 67 -5.35 -6.75 -4.93
CA ILE A 67 -6.28 -6.20 -5.92
C ILE A 67 -6.88 -7.41 -6.65
N ASP A 68 -8.20 -7.48 -6.75
CA ASP A 68 -8.84 -8.49 -7.59
C ASP A 68 -8.65 -8.09 -9.07
N ILE A 69 -8.04 -8.99 -9.84
CA ILE A 69 -7.75 -8.80 -11.26
C ILE A 69 -8.48 -9.82 -12.16
N THR A 70 -9.53 -10.48 -11.64
CA THR A 70 -10.27 -11.52 -12.36
C THR A 70 -10.77 -11.06 -13.73
N ASP A 71 -11.22 -9.81 -13.82
CA ASP A 71 -11.77 -9.22 -15.05
C ASP A 71 -10.75 -8.35 -15.81
N VAL A 72 -9.49 -8.34 -15.40
CA VAL A 72 -8.42 -7.57 -16.05
C VAL A 72 -7.80 -8.44 -17.15
N SER A 73 -7.64 -7.88 -18.34
CA SER A 73 -7.00 -8.58 -19.47
C SER A 73 -5.47 -8.59 -19.31
N PRO A 74 -4.73 -9.49 -19.99
CA PRO A 74 -3.27 -9.41 -20.06
C PRO A 74 -2.80 -8.08 -20.67
N GLY A 75 -1.71 -7.52 -20.15
CA GLY A 75 -1.22 -6.21 -20.58
C GLY A 75 -0.11 -5.62 -19.69
N ASP A 76 0.21 -4.36 -19.97
CA ASP A 76 1.13 -3.55 -19.18
C ASP A 76 0.33 -2.57 -18.32
N TYR A 77 0.68 -2.52 -17.04
CA TYR A 77 -0.01 -1.74 -16.03
C TYR A 77 0.98 -1.00 -15.13
N ILE A 78 0.45 -0.05 -14.36
CA ILE A 78 1.16 0.61 -13.27
C ILE A 78 0.38 0.28 -12.00
N LEU A 79 1.04 -0.39 -11.04
CA LEU A 79 0.52 -0.48 -9.68
C LEU A 79 0.83 0.85 -8.98
N LYS A 80 -0.20 1.53 -8.48
CA LYS A 80 -0.08 2.72 -7.66
C LYS A 80 -0.62 2.43 -6.26
N VAL A 81 0.25 2.51 -5.26
CA VAL A 81 -0.12 2.42 -3.85
C VAL A 81 -0.02 3.80 -3.24
N THR A 82 -1.09 4.26 -2.58
CA THR A 82 -1.11 5.55 -1.88
C THR A 82 -1.41 5.33 -0.40
N VAL A 83 -0.52 5.79 0.48
CA VAL A 83 -0.71 5.77 1.93
C VAL A 83 -1.32 7.09 2.40
N ASN A 84 -2.24 7.03 3.37
CA ASN A 84 -2.98 8.18 3.88
C ASN A 84 -3.57 9.08 2.75
N PRO A 85 -4.29 8.50 1.78
CA PRO A 85 -4.73 9.23 0.57
C PRO A 85 -5.69 10.38 0.86
N GLY A 86 -6.38 10.35 2.01
CA GLY A 86 -7.31 11.38 2.45
C GLY A 86 -6.71 12.44 3.37
N PHE A 87 -5.39 12.44 3.61
CA PHE A 87 -4.70 13.37 4.50
C PHE A 87 -5.33 13.46 5.90
N GLN A 88 -5.86 12.32 6.40
CA GLN A 88 -6.63 12.28 7.64
C GLN A 88 -5.72 12.31 8.86
N VAL A 89 -4.49 11.82 8.72
CA VAL A 89 -3.42 11.95 9.71
C VAL A 89 -2.44 13.01 9.20
N GLN A 90 -2.00 13.92 10.07
CA GLN A 90 -0.98 14.91 9.70
C GLN A 90 0.38 14.25 9.59
N GLU A 91 1.09 14.57 8.51
CA GLU A 91 2.46 14.12 8.25
C GLU A 91 3.34 15.34 8.00
N SER A 92 4.65 15.21 8.25
CA SER A 92 5.61 16.28 7.97
C SER A 92 5.86 16.48 6.47
N ASP A 93 5.62 15.42 5.69
CA ASP A 93 5.77 15.38 4.24
C ASP A 93 4.72 14.42 3.69
N PHE A 94 4.07 14.79 2.59
CA PHE A 94 3.09 13.96 1.89
C PHE A 94 3.55 13.58 0.48
N SER A 95 4.68 14.14 0.01
CA SER A 95 5.23 13.90 -1.34
C SER A 95 5.79 12.49 -1.50
N ASN A 96 6.02 11.77 -0.41
CA ASN A 96 6.57 10.41 -0.39
C ASN A 96 5.51 9.32 -0.13
N ASN A 97 4.22 9.66 -0.15
CA ASN A 97 3.13 8.74 0.19
C ASN A 97 2.71 7.80 -0.95
N ILE A 98 3.28 7.94 -2.15
CA ILE A 98 2.92 7.15 -3.32
C ILE A 98 4.07 6.26 -3.76
N VAL A 99 3.79 4.99 -3.95
CA VAL A 99 4.67 4.04 -4.63
C VAL A 99 4.07 3.69 -5.99
N ARG A 100 4.89 3.70 -7.04
CA ARG A 100 4.54 3.21 -8.37
C ARG A 100 5.46 2.06 -8.78
N CYS A 101 4.89 0.99 -9.32
CA CYS A 101 5.62 -0.14 -9.90
C CYS A 101 5.11 -0.42 -11.31
N ASP A 102 6.02 -0.81 -12.20
CA ASP A 102 5.68 -1.30 -13.53
C ASP A 102 5.23 -2.75 -13.42
N ILE A 103 4.07 -3.07 -13.99
CA ILE A 103 3.44 -4.39 -13.90
C ILE A 103 3.28 -4.98 -15.30
N ARG A 104 3.79 -6.20 -15.50
CA ARG A 104 3.50 -7.02 -16.68
C ARG A 104 2.59 -8.17 -16.27
N TYR A 105 1.40 -8.25 -16.86
CA TYR A 105 0.46 -9.35 -16.64
C TYR A 105 0.29 -10.17 -17.92
N THR A 106 0.58 -11.47 -17.86
CA THR A 106 0.53 -12.38 -19.03
C THR A 106 -0.77 -13.17 -19.14
N GLY A 107 -1.71 -13.00 -18.21
CA GLY A 107 -2.88 -13.88 -18.03
C GLY A 107 -2.63 -15.07 -17.12
N SER A 108 -1.36 -15.39 -16.84
CA SER A 108 -0.97 -16.52 -15.99
C SER A 108 0.07 -16.15 -14.93
N TYR A 109 0.87 -15.10 -15.19
CA TYR A 109 1.88 -14.59 -14.29
C TYR A 109 1.82 -13.07 -14.24
N VAL A 110 2.15 -12.52 -13.07
CA VAL A 110 2.33 -11.10 -12.85
C VAL A 110 3.79 -10.87 -12.44
N GLN A 111 4.42 -9.88 -13.06
CA GLN A 111 5.75 -9.41 -12.68
C GLN A 111 5.70 -7.94 -12.32
N ALA A 112 6.25 -7.61 -11.16
CA ALA A 112 6.44 -6.23 -10.71
C ALA A 112 7.92 -5.85 -10.80
N HIS A 113 8.19 -4.67 -11.36
CA HIS A 113 9.54 -4.14 -11.51
C HIS A 113 9.55 -2.62 -11.35
N ASN A 114 10.74 -2.04 -11.19
CA ASN A 114 10.96 -0.60 -11.07
C ASN A 114 10.09 0.12 -10.01
N CYS A 115 9.76 -0.60 -8.93
CA CYS A 115 9.02 -0.04 -7.79
C CYS A 115 9.80 1.10 -7.16
N ARG A 116 9.17 2.26 -7.05
CA ARG A 116 9.78 3.46 -6.49
C ARG A 116 8.75 4.36 -5.81
N ILE A 117 9.21 5.09 -4.80
CA ILE A 117 8.48 6.21 -4.24
C ILE A 117 8.44 7.32 -5.29
N THR A 118 7.26 7.90 -5.48
CA THR A 118 7.03 8.99 -6.43
C THR A 118 6.20 10.08 -5.78
N GLU A 119 6.40 11.30 -6.25
CA GLU A 119 5.56 12.44 -5.88
C GLU A 119 4.13 12.31 -6.46
N TYR A 120 3.21 13.07 -5.87
CA TYR A 120 1.79 13.15 -6.25
C TYR A 120 1.59 13.55 -7.71
#